data_AF-A0A1H8QK05-F1
#
_entry.id   AF-A0A1H8QK05-F1
#
_cell.length_a   1.000
_cell.length_b   1.000
_cell.length_c   1.000
_cell.angle_alpha   90.00
_cell.angle_beta   90.00
_cell.angle_gamma   90.00
#
_symmetry.space_group_name_H-M   'P 1'
#
loop_
_entity.id
_entity.type
_entity.pdbx_description
1 polymer ?
#
loop_
_entity_poly.entity_id
_entity_poly.type
_entity_poly.pdbx_seq_one_letter_code
_entity_poly.pdbx_strand_id
1 'polypeptide(L)'
;MSRTALAALLLLAAPAAHAACTAPTPPPASEKPVKPALPQKPACLDAKGGCPGWEAYTYNDGIKAYNAQLAPFRTSAEAYARKLKAYADGSVAYANCEMQSMQ
;
A
#
# COMPACT_ATOMS: atom_id res chain seq x y z
N MET A 1 61.85 3.66 41.56
CA MET A 1 60.53 4.32 41.70
C MET A 1 60.27 5.09 40.43
N SER A 2 59.39 4.61 39.55
CA SER A 2 58.74 5.44 38.52
C SER A 2 57.43 4.78 38.13
N ARG A 3 56.33 5.39 38.59
CA ARG A 3 54.94 4.98 38.47
C ARG A 3 54.33 5.71 37.28
N THR A 4 54.47 5.18 36.07
CA THR A 4 53.84 5.68 34.83
C THR A 4 54.06 4.59 33.79
N ALA A 5 53.08 3.89 33.22
CA ALA A 5 51.81 4.35 32.69
C ALA A 5 50.83 3.16 32.61
N LEU A 6 49.81 3.17 33.46
CA LEU A 6 48.62 2.30 33.35
C LEU A 6 47.43 3.24 33.19
N ALA A 7 47.29 3.87 32.01
CA ALA A 7 46.22 4.84 31.78
C ALA A 7 45.64 4.81 30.35
N ALA A 8 45.81 3.71 29.60
CA ALA A 8 45.40 3.67 28.20
C ALA A 8 44.46 2.52 27.81
N LEU A 9 43.84 1.81 28.76
CA LEU A 9 43.02 0.62 28.45
C LEU A 9 41.54 0.69 28.92
N LEU A 10 40.94 1.88 29.00
CA LEU A 10 39.57 2.05 29.51
C LEU A 10 38.57 2.64 28.50
N LEU A 11 38.89 2.70 27.20
CA LEU A 11 38.08 3.45 26.22
C LEU A 11 37.26 2.63 25.22
N LEU A 12 37.06 1.32 25.38
CA LEU A 12 36.41 0.50 24.35
C LEU A 12 35.16 -0.28 24.75
N ALA A 13 34.56 0.01 25.91
CA ALA A 13 33.25 -0.52 26.27
C ALA A 13 32.17 0.58 26.17
N ALA A 14 32.02 1.20 25.00
CA ALA A 14 30.77 1.88 24.72
C ALA A 14 29.70 0.77 24.54
N PRO A 15 28.62 0.75 25.33
CA PRO A 15 27.54 -0.18 25.07
C PRO A 15 27.01 0.13 23.67
N ALA A 16 26.86 -0.91 22.84
CA ALA A 16 26.15 -0.79 21.58
C ALA A 16 24.72 -0.32 21.89
N ALA A 17 24.48 0.98 21.71
CA ALA A 17 23.14 1.54 21.78
C ALA A 17 22.36 0.92 20.62
N HIS A 18 21.55 -0.09 20.92
CA HIS A 18 20.62 -0.64 19.95
C HIS A 18 19.66 0.47 19.57
N ALA A 19 19.71 0.92 18.32
CA ALA A 19 18.73 1.86 17.81
C ALA A 19 17.34 1.23 17.97
N ALA A 20 16.40 1.99 18.56
CA ALA A 20 15.03 1.51 18.70
C ALA A 20 14.46 1.14 17.32
N CYS A 21 13.84 -0.04 17.23
CA CYS A 21 13.23 -0.51 16.00
C CYS A 21 12.09 0.43 15.60
N THR A 22 12.10 0.92 14.36
CA THR A 22 11.07 1.87 13.88
C THR A 22 9.92 1.11 13.23
N ALA A 23 8.74 1.15 13.84
CA ALA A 23 7.54 0.57 13.26
C ALA A 23 7.10 1.37 12.01
N PRO A 24 6.74 0.70 10.90
CA PRO A 24 6.20 1.39 9.73
C PRO A 24 4.79 1.91 10.02
N THR A 25 4.38 2.96 9.31
CA THR A 25 3.00 3.48 9.38
C THR A 25 2.19 2.95 8.19
N PRO A 26 0.97 2.41 8.41
CA PRO A 26 0.14 1.94 7.32
C PRO A 26 -0.33 3.10 6.43
N PRO A 27 -0.52 2.89 5.12
CA PRO A 27 -1.17 3.89 4.29
C PRO A 27 -2.60 4.13 4.78
N PRO A 28 -3.08 5.40 4.80
CA PRO A 28 -4.39 5.72 5.35
C PRO A 28 -5.50 5.15 4.46
N ALA A 29 -6.59 4.69 5.09
CA ALA A 29 -7.73 4.12 4.38
C ALA A 29 -8.42 5.12 3.43
N SER A 30 -8.31 6.43 3.71
CA SER A 30 -8.81 7.50 2.86
C SER A 30 -8.10 7.59 1.51
N GLU A 31 -6.88 7.04 1.38
CA GLU A 31 -6.16 6.96 0.11
C GLU A 31 -6.56 5.75 -0.73
N LYS A 32 -7.36 4.83 -0.20
CA LYS A 32 -7.81 3.65 -0.94
C LYS A 32 -8.70 4.10 -2.11
N PRO A 33 -8.33 3.79 -3.36
CA PRO A 33 -9.14 4.17 -4.52
C PRO A 33 -10.51 3.52 -4.51
N VAL A 34 -11.52 4.29 -4.93
CA VAL A 34 -12.88 3.81 -5.06
C VAL A 34 -13.06 3.20 -6.45
N LYS A 35 -13.54 1.95 -6.49
CA LYS A 35 -13.83 1.26 -7.75
C LYS A 35 -14.99 1.99 -8.47
N PRO A 36 -14.86 2.30 -9.77
CA PRO A 36 -15.96 2.82 -10.57
C PRO A 36 -17.21 1.94 -10.48
N ALA A 37 -18.37 2.56 -10.35
CA ALA A 37 -19.64 1.85 -10.34
C ALA A 37 -19.97 1.35 -11.75
N LEU A 38 -20.33 0.07 -11.86
CA LEU A 38 -20.74 -0.49 -13.14
C LEU A 38 -22.12 0.07 -13.53
N PRO A 39 -22.32 0.45 -14.80
CA PRO A 39 -23.65 0.82 -15.28
C PRO A 39 -24.65 -0.32 -15.06
N GLN A 40 -25.87 0.03 -14.66
CA GLN A 40 -26.92 -0.96 -14.49
C GLN A 40 -27.31 -1.54 -15.85
N LYS A 41 -27.28 -2.86 -15.95
CA LYS A 41 -27.67 -3.57 -17.17
C LYS A 41 -29.20 -3.47 -17.33
N PRO A 42 -29.71 -2.87 -18.41
CA PRO A 42 -31.16 -2.82 -18.64
C PRO A 42 -31.71 -4.22 -18.96
N ALA A 43 -32.94 -4.49 -18.49
CA ALA A 43 -33.60 -5.79 -18.67
C ALA A 43 -33.86 -6.13 -20.14
N CYS A 44 -34.00 -5.11 -20.98
CA CYS A 44 -34.24 -5.28 -22.42
C CYS A 44 -33.10 -5.98 -23.16
N LEU A 45 -31.86 -5.98 -22.62
CA LEU A 45 -30.71 -6.61 -23.29
C LEU A 45 -30.81 -8.14 -23.32
N ASP A 46 -31.55 -8.72 -22.37
CA ASP A 46 -31.79 -10.17 -22.30
C ASP A 46 -33.15 -10.55 -22.92
N ALA A 47 -33.95 -9.57 -23.35
CA ALA A 47 -35.24 -9.81 -23.94
C ALA A 47 -35.12 -10.28 -25.40
N LYS A 48 -35.95 -11.25 -25.81
CA LYS A 48 -35.98 -11.76 -27.20
C LYS A 48 -36.24 -10.68 -28.26
N GLY A 49 -36.92 -9.59 -27.89
CA GLY A 49 -37.20 -8.46 -28.77
C GLY A 49 -36.07 -7.43 -28.88
N GLY A 50 -35.00 -7.59 -28.09
CA GLY A 50 -33.92 -6.61 -27.97
C GLY A 50 -34.33 -5.34 -27.20
N CYS A 51 -33.42 -4.37 -27.17
CA CYS A 51 -33.65 -3.06 -26.55
C CYS A 51 -34.21 -2.04 -27.54
N PRO A 52 -35.13 -1.17 -27.08
CA PRO A 52 -35.38 0.09 -27.77
C PRO A 52 -34.06 0.84 -28.00
N GLY A 53 -33.93 1.50 -29.17
CA GLY A 53 -32.69 2.16 -29.56
C GLY A 53 -32.15 3.11 -28.48
N TRP A 54 -33.01 3.96 -27.91
CA TRP A 54 -32.62 4.92 -26.88
C TRP A 54 -32.02 4.24 -25.63
N GLU A 55 -32.59 3.14 -25.16
CA GLU A 55 -32.14 2.42 -23.96
C GLU A 55 -30.79 1.73 -24.20
N ALA A 56 -30.61 1.15 -25.40
CA ALA A 56 -29.33 0.60 -25.83
C ALA A 56 -28.24 1.67 -25.94
N TYR A 57 -28.57 2.86 -26.48
CA TYR A 57 -27.62 3.98 -26.57
C TYR A 57 -27.24 4.49 -25.18
N THR A 58 -28.20 4.72 -24.29
CA THR A 58 -27.93 5.16 -22.92
C THR A 58 -27.03 4.19 -22.17
N TYR A 59 -27.30 2.88 -22.27
CA TYR A 59 -26.43 1.88 -21.64
C TYR A 59 -25.02 1.88 -22.25
N ASN A 60 -24.89 1.94 -23.57
CA ASN A 60 -23.58 1.99 -24.24
C ASN A 60 -22.78 3.23 -23.83
N ASP A 61 -23.40 4.39 -23.67
CA ASP A 61 -22.73 5.60 -23.22
C ASP A 61 -22.30 5.50 -21.75
N GLY A 62 -23.13 4.87 -20.90
CA GLY A 62 -22.74 4.50 -19.55
C GLY A 62 -21.50 3.58 -19.52
N ILE A 63 -21.45 2.58 -20.40
CA ILE A 63 -20.31 1.67 -20.52
C ILE A 63 -19.06 2.40 -21.01
N LYS A 64 -19.17 3.30 -21.98
CA LYS A 64 -18.04 4.14 -22.43
C LYS A 64 -17.50 5.00 -21.28
N ALA A 65 -18.39 5.63 -20.50
CA ALA A 65 -18.01 6.43 -19.35
C ALA A 65 -17.31 5.59 -18.27
N TYR A 66 -17.84 4.40 -17.96
CA TYR A 66 -17.21 3.46 -17.04
C TYR A 66 -15.80 3.04 -17.52
N ASN A 67 -15.67 2.68 -18.80
CA ASN A 67 -14.40 2.26 -19.37
C ASN A 67 -13.34 3.37 -19.33
N ALA A 68 -13.75 4.62 -19.54
CA ALA A 68 -12.85 5.78 -19.42
C ALA A 68 -12.28 5.94 -18.00
N GLN A 69 -12.99 5.49 -16.97
CA GLN A 69 -12.55 5.56 -15.57
C GLN A 69 -11.61 4.41 -15.18
N LEU A 70 -11.53 3.33 -15.97
CA LEU A 70 -10.75 2.14 -15.59
C LEU A 70 -9.25 2.36 -15.60
N ALA A 71 -8.73 3.08 -16.60
CA ALA A 71 -7.31 3.39 -16.68
C ALA A 71 -6.80 4.21 -15.47
N PRO A 72 -7.40 5.37 -15.12
CA PRO A 72 -6.97 6.12 -13.95
C PRO A 72 -7.21 5.35 -12.63
N PHE A 73 -8.32 4.61 -12.51
CA PHE A 73 -8.55 3.74 -11.36
C PHE A 73 -7.42 2.72 -11.20
N ARG A 74 -7.05 2.02 -12.28
CA ARG A 74 -5.97 1.03 -12.26
C ARG A 74 -4.65 1.64 -11.79
N THR A 75 -4.25 2.78 -12.35
CA THR A 75 -3.02 3.47 -11.94
C THR A 75 -3.03 3.82 -10.45
N SER A 76 -4.15 4.35 -9.94
CA SER A 76 -4.28 4.68 -8.52
C SER A 76 -4.27 3.44 -7.62
N ALA A 77 -4.93 2.36 -8.04
CA ALA A 77 -4.99 1.10 -7.30
C ALA A 77 -3.61 0.43 -7.22
N GLU A 78 -2.86 0.42 -8.33
CA GLU A 78 -1.48 -0.06 -8.36
C GLU A 78 -0.57 0.78 -7.46
N ALA A 79 -0.75 2.10 -7.42
CA ALA A 79 0.00 2.98 -6.52
C ALA A 79 -0.30 2.69 -5.04
N TYR A 80 -1.57 2.52 -4.68
CA TYR A 80 -1.96 2.15 -3.32
C TYR A 80 -1.45 0.75 -2.93
N ALA A 81 -1.49 -0.20 -3.85
CA ALA A 81 -0.93 -1.54 -3.64
C ALA A 81 0.58 -1.50 -3.37
N ARG A 82 1.35 -0.64 -4.06
CA ARG A 82 2.77 -0.44 -3.77
C ARG A 82 3.01 0.11 -2.36
N LYS A 83 2.19 1.05 -1.88
CA LYS A 83 2.26 1.56 -0.51
C LYS A 83 1.99 0.46 0.53
N LEU A 84 0.97 -0.37 0.29
CA LEU A 84 0.67 -1.52 1.15
C LEU A 84 1.83 -2.52 1.18
N LYS A 85 2.45 -2.81 0.03
CA LYS A 85 3.63 -3.68 -0.02
C LYS A 85 4.78 -3.09 0.80
N ALA A 86 5.08 -1.80 0.65
CA ALA A 86 6.13 -1.14 1.44
C ALA A 86 5.87 -1.22 2.95
N TYR A 87 4.60 -1.05 3.36
CA TYR A 87 4.20 -1.23 4.76
C TYR A 87 4.42 -2.66 5.25
N ALA A 88 4.04 -3.67 4.45
CA ALA A 88 4.23 -5.08 4.80
C ALA A 88 5.72 -5.44 4.91
N ASP A 89 6.53 -5.03 3.92
CA ASP A 89 7.98 -5.25 3.92
C ASP A 89 8.64 -4.57 5.14
N GLY A 90 8.25 -3.32 5.45
CA GLY A 90 8.70 -2.60 6.63
C GLY A 90 8.28 -3.27 7.94
N SER A 91 7.13 -3.94 7.96
CA SER A 91 6.62 -4.62 9.16
C SER A 91 7.43 -5.88 9.45
N VAL A 92 7.84 -6.60 8.40
CA VAL A 92 8.78 -7.73 8.50
C VAL A 92 10.14 -7.25 9.00
N ALA A 93 10.66 -6.15 8.44
CA ALA A 93 11.93 -5.58 8.87
C ALA A 93 11.89 -5.15 10.35
N TYR A 94 10.80 -4.52 10.78
CA TYR A 94 10.56 -4.15 12.17
C TYR A 94 10.57 -5.38 13.09
N ALA A 95 9.81 -6.43 12.75
CA ALA A 95 9.77 -7.65 13.55
C ALA A 95 11.15 -8.32 13.66
N ASN A 96 11.94 -8.33 12.58
CA ASN A 96 13.30 -8.86 12.59
C ASN A 96 14.23 -8.05 13.50
N CYS A 97 14.11 -6.72 13.50
CA CYS A 97 14.85 -5.85 14.40
C CYS A 97 14.52 -6.16 15.88
N GLU A 98 13.23 -6.27 16.21
CA GLU A 98 12.79 -6.59 17.57
C GLU A 98 13.35 -7.95 18.01
N MET A 99 13.31 -8.98 17.14
CA MET A 99 13.91 -10.30 17.40
C MET A 99 15.42 -10.26 17.64
N GLN A 100 16.15 -9.39 16.95
CA GLN A 100 17.59 -9.23 17.17
C GLN A 100 17.89 -8.51 18.48
N SER A 101 17.05 -7.55 18.88
CA SER A 101 17.22 -6.82 20.15
C SER A 101 16.99 -7.70 21.40
N MET A 102 16.35 -8.86 21.22
CA MET A 102 16.06 -9.82 22.29
C MET A 102 17.13 -10.92 22.44
N GLN A 103 18.11 -11.01 21.55
CA GLN A 103 19.19 -12.00 21.56
C GLN A 103 20.46 -11.42 22.20
#